data_AF-A0A535D8B5-F1
#
_entry.id   AF-A0A535D8B5-F1
#
_cell.length_a   1.000
_cell.length_b   1.000
_cell.length_c   1.000
_cell.angle_alpha   90.00
_cell.angle_beta   90.00
_cell.angle_gamma   90.00
#
_symmetry.space_group_name_H-M   'P 1'
#
loop_
_entity.id
_entity.type
_entity.pdbx_description
1 polymer ?
#
loop_
_entity_poly.entity_id
_entity_poly.type
_entity_poly.pdbx_seq_one_letter_code
_entity_poly.pdbx_strand_id
1 'polypeptide(L)' 'MLEQAVVIEKPVHIEQIFINATPEQVWEAITDPEFTAQFFYNGRVKSNFRPGAPLTYV' A
#
# COMPACT_ATOMS: atom_id res chain seq x y z
N MET A 1 7.00 -37.82 -24.71
CA MET A 1 6.54 -36.43 -24.57
C MET A 1 6.47 -36.14 -23.09
N LEU A 2 7.25 -35.18 -22.60
CA LEU A 2 7.16 -34.71 -21.21
C LEU A 2 6.41 -33.39 -21.24
N GLU A 3 5.28 -33.32 -20.55
CA GLU A 3 4.52 -32.08 -20.35
C GLU A 3 5.35 -31.16 -19.46
N GLN A 4 5.78 -30.02 -20.01
CA GLN A 4 6.37 -28.96 -19.21
C GLN A 4 5.24 -28.10 -18.65
N ALA A 5 5.21 -27.92 -17.33
CA ALA A 5 4.35 -26.94 -16.69
C ALA A 5 4.76 -25.54 -17.17
N VAL A 6 3.83 -24.80 -17.76
CA VAL A 6 4.02 -23.39 -18.09
C VAL A 6 4.06 -22.62 -16.77
N VAL A 7 5.22 -22.04 -16.44
CA VAL A 7 5.33 -21.07 -15.35
C VAL A 7 4.65 -19.79 -15.83
N ILE A 8 3.43 -19.55 -15.36
CA ILE A 8 2.76 -18.28 -15.57
C ILE A 8 3.38 -17.31 -14.55
N GLU A 9 4.32 -16.48 -15.01
CA GLU A 9 4.82 -15.39 -14.18
C GLU A 9 3.65 -14.45 -13.85
N LYS A 10 3.49 -14.13 -12.57
CA LYS A 10 2.40 -13.27 -12.13
C LYS A 10 2.59 -11.88 -12.76
N PRO A 11 1.62 -11.34 -13.49
CA PRO A 11 1.75 -10.02 -14.08
C PRO A 11 1.94 -8.97 -12.98
N VAL A 12 2.88 -8.05 -13.22
CA VAL A 12 3.15 -6.92 -12.33
C VAL A 12 2.24 -5.76 -12.73
N HIS A 13 1.53 -5.19 -11.76
CA HIS A 13 0.67 -4.03 -11.96
C HIS A 13 1.32 -2.81 -11.32
N ILE A 14 1.59 -1.78 -12.13
CA ILE A 14 2.22 -0.53 -11.71
C ILE A 14 1.31 0.61 -12.13
N GLU A 15 0.90 1.41 -11.15
CA GLU A 15 0.11 2.61 -11.36
C GLU A 15 0.89 3.82 -10.84
N GLN A 16 0.85 4.92 -11.58
CA GLN A 16 1.51 6.16 -11.21
C GLN A 16 0.60 7.36 -11.47
N ILE A 17 0.54 8.24 -10.48
CA ILE A 17 -0.21 9.50 -10.53
C ILE A 17 0.69 10.66 -10.08
N PHE A 18 0.35 11.88 -10.50
CA PHE A 18 1.04 13.09 -10.07
C PHE A 18 0.20 13.81 -9.01
N ILE A 19 0.83 14.13 -7.88
CA ILE A 19 0.20 14.82 -6.76
C ILE A 19 0.98 16.11 -6.51
N ASN A 20 0.27 17.25 -6.43
CA ASN A 20 0.88 18.53 -6.08
C ASN A 20 1.00 18.68 -4.56
N ALA A 21 1.95 17.95 -3.96
CA ALA A 21 2.25 17.95 -2.54
C ALA A 21 3.73 17.56 -2.31
N THR A 22 4.27 17.82 -1.12
CA THR A 22 5.60 17.33 -0.77
C THR A 22 5.57 15.82 -0.47
N PRO A 23 6.70 15.11 -0.60
CA PRO A 23 6.77 13.69 -0.23
C PRO A 23 6.33 13.42 1.22
N GLU A 24 6.64 14.33 2.15
CA GLU A 24 6.27 14.21 3.57
C GLU A 24 4.76 14.31 3.75
N GLN A 25 4.09 15.22 3.05
CA GLN A 25 2.63 15.35 3.09
C GLN A 25 1.94 14.10 2.51
N VAL A 26 2.48 13.55 1.42
CA VAL A 26 1.97 12.29 0.85
C VAL A 26 2.16 11.14 1.83
N TRP A 27 3.31 11.07 2.51
CA TRP A 27 3.58 10.05 3.51
C TRP A 27 2.67 10.17 4.72
N GLU A 28 2.43 11.38 5.23
CA GLU A 28 1.48 11.65 6.31
C GLU A 28 0.08 11.17 5.95
N ALA A 29 -0.41 11.46 4.74
CA ALA A 29 -1.72 11.00 4.28
C ALA A 29 -1.85 9.46 4.22
N ILE A 30 -0.75 8.73 4.06
CA ILE A 30 -0.71 7.26 4.06
C ILE A 30 -0.62 6.68 5.48
N THR A 31 -0.02 7.42 6.42
CA THR A 31 0.39 6.88 7.73
C THR A 31 -0.36 7.45 8.93
N ASP A 32 -1.09 8.55 8.77
CA ASP A 32 -1.94 9.14 9.80
C ASP A 32 -3.31 8.42 9.86
N PRO A 33 -3.73 7.91 11.03
CA PRO A 33 -5.05 7.32 11.25
C PRO A 33 -6.22 8.22 10.82
N GLU A 34 -6.14 9.53 11.00
CA GLU A 34 -7.25 10.44 10.67
C GLU A 34 -7.33 10.73 9.17
N PHE A 35 -6.22 10.67 8.44
CA PHE A 35 -6.24 10.69 6.98
C PHE A 35 -6.74 9.35 6.43
N THR A 36 -6.24 8.23 6.95
CA THR A 36 -6.65 6.91 6.47
C THR A 36 -8.14 6.65 6.71
N ALA A 37 -8.72 7.13 7.81
CA ALA A 37 -10.17 7.08 8.01
C ALA A 37 -10.95 7.80 6.88
N GLN A 38 -10.43 8.88 6.32
CA GLN A 38 -11.13 9.62 5.27
C GLN A 38 -11.04 8.95 3.89
N PHE A 39 -9.88 8.37 3.56
CA PHE A 39 -9.58 7.91 2.20
C PHE A 39 -9.49 6.38 2.04
N PHE A 40 -9.39 5.64 3.14
CA PHE A 40 -9.16 4.19 3.17
C PHE A 40 -10.37 3.47 3.81
N TYR A 41 -11.57 3.77 3.30
CA TYR A 41 -12.82 3.11 3.68
C TYR A 41 -13.10 3.16 5.19
N ASN A 42 -12.84 4.31 5.84
CA ASN A 42 -13.00 4.50 7.29
C ASN A 42 -12.09 3.62 8.17
N GLY A 43 -11.10 2.96 7.57
CA GLY A 43 -10.08 2.21 8.31
C GLY A 43 -9.05 3.16 8.91
N ARG A 44 -8.85 3.09 10.23
CA ARG A 44 -7.77 3.80 10.90
C ARG A 44 -6.52 2.94 10.91
N VAL A 45 -5.45 3.41 10.26
CA VAL A 45 -4.19 2.67 10.26
C VAL A 45 -3.60 2.57 11.68
N LYS A 46 -3.03 1.42 12.01
CA LYS A 46 -2.32 1.15 13.27
C LYS A 46 -1.01 0.47 12.95
N SER A 47 0.08 1.21 13.10
CA SER A 47 1.46 0.71 12.99
C SER A 47 2.43 1.72 13.61
N ASN A 48 3.65 1.29 13.90
CA ASN A 48 4.77 2.19 14.20
C ASN A 48 5.69 2.38 12.97
N PHE A 49 5.33 1.78 11.83
CA PHE A 49 6.05 1.86 10.55
C PHE A 49 7.54 1.51 10.63
N ARG A 50 7.92 0.67 11.60
CA ARG A 50 9.26 0.07 11.64
C ARG A 50 9.29 -1.21 10.81
N PRO A 51 10.45 -1.60 10.26
CA PRO A 51 10.59 -2.88 9.56
C PRO A 51 10.08 -4.05 10.41
N GLY A 52 9.22 -4.88 9.80
CA GLY A 52 8.60 -6.03 10.46
C GLY A 52 7.41 -5.72 11.38
N ALA A 53 7.04 -4.46 11.55
CA ALA A 53 5.87 -4.10 12.34
C ALA A 53 4.56 -4.52 11.64
N PRO A 54 3.52 -4.90 12.41
CA PRO A 54 2.21 -5.12 11.83
C PRO A 54 1.62 -3.81 11.28
N LEU A 55 0.90 -3.92 10.16
CA LEU A 55 0.09 -2.87 9.56
C LEU A 55 -1.36 -3.36 9.55
N THR A 56 -2.19 -2.78 10.41
CA THR A 56 -3.62 -3.13 10.52
C THR A 56 -4.49 -1.90 10.35
N TYR A 57 -5.69 -2.06 9.80
CA TYR A 57 -6.73 -1.04 9.79
C TYR A 57 -7.84 -1.46 10.75
N VAL A 58 -8.26 -0.55 11.63
CA VAL A 58 -9.33 -0.76 12.63
C VAL A 58 -10.53 0.14 12.39
#